data_AF-A0A959H0R4-F1
#
_entry.id   AF-A0A959H0R4-F1
#
_cell.length_a   1.000
_cell.length_b   1.000
_cell.length_c   1.000
_cell.angle_alpha   90.00
_cell.angle_beta   90.00
_cell.angle_gamma   90.00
#
_symmetry.space_group_name_H-M   'P 1'
#
loop_
_entity.id
_entity.type
_entity.pdbx_description
1 polymer ?
#
loop_
_entity_poly.entity_id
_entity_poly.type
_entity_poly.pdbx_seq_one_letter_code
_entity_poly.pdbx_strand_id
1 'polypeptide(L)'
;FDVLPRAAGLAGPQTGAWSVMYSVPVDTVYRRMMHQSDNFIAEQLLLVCAATKFGVLRQDTMIDWVLDSLLGDLPQRPRWVDGSGLSRYNLFSPIDIAMVLQKMWNEQPHERLLDLFSAGGRDGTLENWYRGAGGQPYVYAKSGSMSGVQCLSGYLIKRNGKVLIFSFMHNNFVGGGSLWKQEMERILQALHRG
;
A
#
# COMPACT_ATOMS: atom_id res chain seq x y z
N PHE A 1 -11.65 -12.20 16.87
CA PHE A 1 -12.48 -11.12 17.41
C PHE A 1 -13.08 -11.59 18.73
N ASP A 2 -12.27 -11.56 19.78
CA ASP A 2 -12.71 -11.58 21.18
C ASP A 2 -11.47 -11.24 22.01
N VAL A 3 -11.43 -10.05 22.60
CA VAL A 3 -10.33 -9.65 23.50
C VAL A 3 -10.90 -8.65 24.48
N LEU A 4 -11.22 -9.09 25.71
CA LEU A 4 -10.97 -8.36 26.95
C LEU A 4 -11.20 -9.30 28.17
N PRO A 5 -10.23 -9.37 29.10
CA PRO A 5 -10.63 -9.36 30.49
C PRO A 5 -9.74 -8.42 31.31
N ARG A 6 -10.28 -7.24 31.68
CA ARG A 6 -10.17 -6.69 33.05
C ARG A 6 -10.97 -5.40 33.21
N ALA A 7 -11.69 -5.33 34.33
CA ALA A 7 -12.63 -4.28 34.69
C ALA A 7 -11.94 -3.01 35.19
N ALA A 8 -12.43 -1.86 34.76
CA ALA A 8 -12.25 -0.57 35.42
C ALA A 8 -13.64 0.03 35.68
N GLY A 9 -14.02 0.16 36.96
CA GLY A 9 -15.25 0.84 37.39
C GLY A 9 -15.04 2.35 37.55
N LEU A 10 -16.02 3.22 37.80
CA LEU A 10 -17.48 3.12 37.90
C LEU A 10 -18.02 4.45 37.32
N ALA A 11 -18.75 4.39 36.22
CA ALA A 11 -19.69 5.45 35.87
C ALA A 11 -21.09 4.90 36.16
N GLY A 12 -21.92 5.67 36.89
CA GLY A 12 -23.30 5.28 37.17
C GLY A 12 -24.05 4.89 35.88
N PRO A 13 -25.08 4.03 35.96
CA PRO A 13 -25.71 3.46 34.79
C PRO A 13 -26.38 4.57 33.99
N GLN A 14 -25.72 5.06 32.94
CA GLN A 14 -26.41 5.68 31.83
C GLN A 14 -27.14 4.54 31.12
N THR A 15 -28.45 4.48 31.33
CA THR A 15 -29.37 3.63 30.57
C THR A 15 -29.53 4.21 29.16
N GLY A 16 -28.43 4.19 28.40
CA GLY A 16 -28.44 4.41 26.95
C GLY A 16 -28.42 3.05 26.27
N ALA A 17 -29.18 2.88 25.20
CA ALA A 17 -29.06 1.71 24.35
C ALA A 17 -27.66 1.70 23.72
N TRP A 18 -26.76 0.86 24.25
CA TRP A 18 -25.44 0.64 23.66
C TRP A 18 -25.61 -0.26 22.44
N SER A 19 -25.43 0.28 21.24
CA SER A 19 -25.30 -0.53 20.04
C SER A 19 -23.83 -0.90 19.84
N VAL A 20 -23.56 -2.20 19.70
CA VAL A 20 -22.23 -2.66 19.26
C VAL A 20 -22.08 -2.26 17.80
N MET A 21 -21.22 -1.29 17.53
CA MET A 21 -20.86 -0.88 16.18
C MET A 21 -19.77 -1.82 15.68
N TYR A 22 -20.12 -2.67 14.70
CA TYR A 22 -19.14 -3.51 14.02
C TYR A 22 -18.32 -2.67 13.04
N SER A 23 -17.03 -3.00 12.90
CA SER A 23 -16.19 -2.38 11.88
C SER A 23 -16.66 -2.76 10.47
N VAL A 24 -16.44 -1.87 9.51
CA VAL A 24 -16.59 -2.20 8.08
C VAL A 24 -15.70 -3.38 7.69
N PRO A 25 -16.02 -4.12 6.60
CA PRO A 25 -15.13 -5.16 6.07
C PRO A 25 -13.72 -4.61 5.87
N VAL A 26 -12.72 -5.40 6.22
CA VAL A 26 -11.31 -4.97 6.23
C VAL A 26 -10.87 -4.47 4.85
N ASP A 27 -11.35 -5.12 3.78
CA ASP A 27 -11.05 -4.72 2.40
C ASP A 27 -11.57 -3.32 2.05
N THR A 28 -12.65 -2.85 2.67
CA THR A 28 -13.13 -1.47 2.50
C THR A 28 -12.11 -0.47 3.04
N VAL A 29 -11.49 -0.77 4.19
CA VAL A 29 -10.44 0.06 4.79
C VAL A 29 -9.19 0.04 3.93
N TYR A 30 -8.76 -1.15 3.48
CA TYR A 30 -7.58 -1.30 2.62
C TYR A 30 -7.75 -0.58 1.28
N ARG A 31 -8.91 -0.73 0.63
CA ARG A 31 -9.19 -0.05 -0.64
C ARG A 31 -9.16 1.47 -0.47
N ARG A 32 -9.77 2.00 0.59
CA ARG A 32 -9.72 3.44 0.91
C ARG A 32 -8.27 3.91 1.10
N MET A 33 -7.50 3.21 1.94
CA MET A 33 -6.09 3.52 2.19
C MET A 33 -5.27 3.51 0.90
N MET A 34 -5.39 2.46 0.10
CA MET A 34 -4.58 2.26 -1.10
C MET A 34 -4.95 3.22 -2.23
N HIS A 35 -6.24 3.39 -2.52
CA HIS A 35 -6.71 4.22 -3.64
C HIS A 35 -6.54 5.72 -3.36
N GLN A 36 -6.73 6.14 -2.11
CA GLN A 36 -6.61 7.56 -1.74
C GLN A 36 -5.26 7.92 -1.15
N SER A 37 -4.38 6.93 -0.94
CA SER A 37 -3.11 7.12 -0.24
C SER A 37 -3.31 7.78 1.14
N ASP A 38 -4.29 7.27 1.91
CA ASP A 38 -4.65 7.84 3.20
C ASP A 38 -3.59 7.47 4.26
N ASN A 39 -2.74 8.45 4.55
CA ASN A 39 -1.62 8.28 5.47
C ASN A 39 -2.08 7.95 6.89
N PHE A 40 -3.19 8.55 7.34
CA PHE A 40 -3.70 8.34 8.69
C PHE A 40 -4.14 6.88 8.87
N ILE A 41 -4.90 6.35 7.90
CA ILE A 41 -5.31 4.94 7.92
C ILE A 41 -4.09 4.01 7.93
N ALA A 42 -3.05 4.32 7.15
CA ALA A 42 -1.83 3.52 7.11
C ALA A 42 -1.11 3.46 8.47
N GLU A 43 -0.95 4.60 9.15
CA GLU A 43 -0.35 4.65 10.49
C GLU A 43 -1.18 3.86 11.52
N GLN A 44 -2.50 4.03 11.48
CA GLN A 44 -3.42 3.35 12.41
C GLN A 44 -3.43 1.84 12.17
N LEU A 45 -3.43 1.38 10.93
CA LEU A 45 -3.38 -0.06 10.63
C LEU A 45 -2.09 -0.69 11.15
N LEU A 46 -0.95 -0.01 11.03
CA LEU A 46 0.32 -0.50 11.59
C LEU A 46 0.26 -0.63 13.13
N LEU A 47 -0.36 0.35 13.81
CA LEU A 47 -0.60 0.27 15.27
C LEU A 47 -1.57 -0.84 15.65
N VAL A 48 -2.65 -1.03 14.89
CA VAL A 48 -3.61 -2.12 15.11
C VAL A 48 -2.95 -3.48 14.94
N CYS A 49 -2.07 -3.64 13.94
CA CYS A 49 -1.27 -4.85 13.77
C CYS A 49 -0.38 -5.11 14.99
N ALA A 50 0.31 -4.08 15.49
CA ALA A 50 1.13 -4.18 16.71
C ALA A 50 0.30 -4.58 17.94
N ALA A 51 -0.85 -3.94 18.13
CA ALA A 51 -1.75 -4.21 19.26
C ALA A 51 -2.31 -5.63 19.20
N THR A 52 -2.71 -6.07 18.01
CA THR A 52 -3.29 -7.41 17.80
C THR A 52 -2.25 -8.50 18.04
N LYS A 53 -1.02 -8.28 17.59
CA LYS A 53 0.03 -9.31 17.62
C LYS A 53 0.81 -9.34 18.94
N PHE A 54 1.08 -8.19 19.52
CA PHE A 54 1.98 -8.03 20.66
C PHE A 54 1.32 -7.37 21.87
N GLY A 55 0.08 -6.89 21.76
CA GLY A 55 -0.59 -6.16 22.84
C GLY A 55 -0.04 -4.76 23.09
N VAL A 56 0.74 -4.19 22.16
CA VAL A 56 1.36 -2.87 22.30
C VAL A 56 0.96 -1.93 21.16
N LEU A 57 0.78 -0.64 21.48
CA LEU A 57 0.54 0.42 20.50
C LEU A 57 1.87 1.05 20.05
N ARG A 58 2.73 0.23 19.44
CA ARG A 58 4.09 0.61 19.04
C ARG A 58 4.40 0.13 17.64
N GLN A 59 4.63 1.08 16.73
CA GLN A 59 4.88 0.79 15.31
C GLN A 59 6.23 0.11 15.10
N ASP A 60 7.27 0.57 15.79
CA ASP A 60 8.62 0.01 15.72
C ASP A 60 8.64 -1.49 16.02
N THR A 61 7.89 -1.93 17.03
CA THR A 61 7.76 -3.35 17.38
C THR A 61 7.18 -4.18 16.23
N MET A 62 6.17 -3.66 15.54
CA MET A 62 5.58 -4.35 14.39
C MET A 62 6.51 -4.29 13.17
N ILE A 63 7.12 -3.15 12.90
CA ILE A 63 8.08 -2.97 11.80
C ILE A 63 9.24 -3.94 11.95
N ASP A 64 9.90 -3.96 13.11
CA ASP A 64 11.04 -4.85 13.36
C ASP A 64 10.65 -6.30 13.16
N TRP A 65 9.51 -6.72 13.69
CA TRP A 65 9.02 -8.07 13.47
C TRP A 65 8.78 -8.38 11.99
N VAL A 66 8.16 -7.46 11.22
CA VAL A 66 7.94 -7.68 9.78
C VAL A 66 9.27 -7.81 9.04
N LEU A 67 10.24 -6.96 9.35
CA LEU A 67 11.57 -6.99 8.73
C LEU A 67 12.38 -8.23 9.11
N ASP A 68 12.21 -8.75 10.32
CA ASP A 68 12.92 -9.95 10.79
C ASP A 68 12.21 -11.26 10.39
N SER A 69 10.94 -11.21 9.98
CA SER A 69 10.15 -12.41 9.65
C SER A 69 9.64 -12.40 8.21
N LEU A 70 8.56 -11.69 7.92
CA LEU A 70 7.88 -11.72 6.63
C LEU A 70 8.76 -11.23 5.48
N LEU A 71 9.64 -10.27 5.78
CA LEU A 71 10.56 -9.60 4.84
C LEU A 71 12.03 -9.86 5.19
N GLY A 72 12.33 -10.89 5.98
CA GLY A 72 13.70 -11.26 6.34
C GLY A 72 14.54 -11.75 5.17
N ASP A 73 13.92 -12.06 4.04
CA ASP A 73 14.55 -12.49 2.80
C ASP A 73 14.79 -11.34 1.81
N LEU A 74 14.53 -10.09 2.19
CA LEU A 74 14.88 -8.94 1.36
C LEU A 74 16.40 -8.87 1.15
N PRO A 75 16.89 -8.46 -0.05
CA PRO A 75 18.32 -8.44 -0.36
C PRO A 75 19.10 -7.50 0.55
N GLN A 76 18.45 -6.42 0.99
CA GLN A 76 18.97 -5.47 1.96
C GLN A 76 17.86 -5.13 2.95
N ARG A 77 18.20 -5.09 4.25
CA ARG A 77 17.23 -4.66 5.27
C ARG A 77 16.91 -3.18 5.05
N PRO A 78 15.66 -2.81 4.70
CA PRO A 78 15.29 -1.43 4.49
C PRO A 78 15.23 -0.68 5.82
N ARG A 79 15.32 0.65 5.75
CA ARG A 79 14.96 1.50 6.89
C ARG A 79 13.47 1.83 6.77
N TRP A 80 12.66 1.32 7.67
CA TRP A 80 11.23 1.56 7.70
C TRP A 80 10.86 2.20 9.04
N VAL A 81 10.18 3.34 9.03
CA VAL A 81 9.92 4.10 10.26
C VAL A 81 8.48 4.53 10.47
N ASP A 82 7.61 4.41 9.46
CA ASP A 82 6.19 4.78 9.57
C ASP A 82 5.29 3.96 8.64
N GLY A 83 3.98 3.95 8.86
CA GLY A 83 3.05 3.18 8.03
C GLY A 83 2.73 3.83 6.68
N SER A 84 2.82 5.17 6.60
CA SER A 84 2.34 5.95 5.45
C SER A 84 3.37 6.16 4.34
N GLY A 85 4.66 6.10 4.64
CA GLY A 85 5.72 6.49 3.72
C GLY A 85 6.00 8.00 3.69
N LEU A 86 5.41 8.81 4.58
CA LEU A 86 5.64 10.26 4.63
C LEU A 86 7.03 10.63 5.15
N SER A 87 7.60 9.80 6.02
CA SER A 87 8.93 10.04 6.55
C SER A 87 9.98 9.89 5.46
N ARG A 88 10.83 10.92 5.34
CA ARG A 88 12.02 10.90 4.49
C ARG A 88 13.07 9.89 4.93
N TYR A 89 12.91 9.31 6.12
CA TYR A 89 13.79 8.26 6.63
C TYR A 89 13.37 6.85 6.18
N ASN A 90 12.24 6.71 5.48
CA ASN A 90 11.92 5.45 4.82
C ASN A 90 12.85 5.25 3.63
N LEU A 91 13.64 4.18 3.66
CA LEU A 91 14.61 3.83 2.63
C LEU A 91 14.37 2.37 2.22
N PHE A 92 13.67 2.22 1.10
CA PHE A 92 13.47 0.96 0.40
C PHE A 92 14.09 1.07 -0.99
N SER A 93 14.64 -0.03 -1.49
CA SER A 93 15.07 -0.14 -2.88
C SER A 93 13.91 -0.57 -3.79
N PRO A 94 14.00 -0.34 -5.10
CA PRO A 94 12.99 -0.83 -6.04
C PRO A 94 12.81 -2.35 -5.99
N ILE A 95 13.90 -3.11 -5.77
CA ILE A 95 13.85 -4.57 -5.69
C ILE A 95 13.13 -5.04 -4.42
N ASP A 96 13.27 -4.34 -3.30
CA ASP A 96 12.55 -4.67 -2.06
C ASP A 96 11.04 -4.61 -2.29
N ILE A 97 10.56 -3.53 -2.89
CA ILE A 97 9.14 -3.37 -3.20
C ILE A 97 8.66 -4.39 -4.24
N ALA A 98 9.47 -4.68 -5.26
CA ALA A 98 9.13 -5.71 -6.24
C ALA A 98 8.99 -7.11 -5.58
N MET A 99 9.84 -7.44 -4.61
CA MET A 99 9.74 -8.69 -3.85
C MET A 99 8.51 -8.73 -2.95
N VAL A 100 8.17 -7.62 -2.28
CA VAL A 100 6.92 -7.51 -1.51
C VAL A 100 5.71 -7.75 -2.42
N LEU A 101 5.66 -7.10 -3.58
CA LEU A 101 4.59 -7.30 -4.57
C LEU A 101 4.56 -8.75 -5.08
N GLN A 102 5.72 -9.37 -5.28
CA GLN A 102 5.79 -10.78 -5.69
C GLN A 102 5.23 -11.73 -4.63
N LYS A 103 5.52 -11.49 -3.34
CA LYS A 103 4.93 -12.26 -2.24
C LYS A 103 3.42 -12.09 -2.21
N MET A 104 2.92 -10.85 -2.28
CA MET A 104 1.48 -10.57 -2.35
C MET A 104 0.81 -11.30 -3.51
N TRP A 105 1.42 -11.28 -4.70
CA TRP A 105 0.93 -11.97 -5.89
C TRP A 105 0.82 -13.48 -5.69
N ASN A 106 1.78 -14.09 -4.99
CA ASN A 106 1.81 -15.53 -4.74
C ASN A 106 0.84 -15.97 -3.64
N GLU A 107 0.55 -15.09 -2.67
CA GLU A 107 -0.23 -15.43 -1.47
C GLU A 107 -1.70 -15.02 -1.54
N GLN A 108 -2.06 -14.08 -2.42
CA GLN A 108 -3.40 -13.51 -2.47
C GLN A 108 -4.10 -13.82 -3.80
N PRO A 109 -5.42 -14.02 -3.81
CA PRO A 109 -6.18 -14.13 -5.05
C PRO A 109 -5.97 -12.88 -5.92
N HIS A 110 -5.55 -13.09 -7.18
CA HIS A 110 -5.11 -12.00 -8.06
C HIS A 110 -6.19 -10.92 -8.27
N GLU A 111 -7.45 -11.33 -8.44
CA GLU A 111 -8.56 -10.38 -8.64
C GLU A 111 -8.72 -9.45 -7.44
N ARG A 112 -8.77 -10.02 -6.23
CA ARG A 112 -8.84 -9.26 -4.98
C ARG A 112 -7.63 -8.34 -4.85
N LEU A 113 -6.44 -8.84 -5.15
CA LEU A 113 -5.20 -8.08 -5.05
C LEU A 113 -5.19 -6.88 -6.00
N LEU A 114 -5.50 -7.08 -7.28
CA LEU A 114 -5.55 -6.01 -8.27
C LEU A 114 -6.58 -4.94 -7.91
N ASP A 115 -7.72 -5.35 -7.32
CA ASP A 115 -8.78 -4.43 -6.88
C ASP A 115 -8.37 -3.50 -5.74
N LEU A 116 -7.38 -3.88 -4.94
CA LEU A 116 -6.82 -3.03 -3.88
C LEU A 116 -5.98 -1.88 -4.45
N PHE A 117 -5.37 -2.04 -5.63
CA PHE A 117 -4.53 -1.03 -6.24
C PHE A 117 -5.34 -0.10 -7.15
N SER A 118 -4.85 1.14 -7.31
CA SER A 118 -5.43 2.05 -8.29
C SER A 118 -5.13 1.56 -9.70
N ALA A 119 -6.16 1.57 -10.54
CA ALA A 119 -6.15 1.16 -11.92
C ALA A 119 -5.93 2.36 -12.84
N GLY A 120 -4.97 2.22 -13.76
CA GLY A 120 -4.60 3.25 -14.74
C GLY A 120 -5.80 3.72 -15.56
N GLY A 121 -6.02 5.03 -15.60
CA GLY A 121 -7.08 5.66 -16.37
C GLY A 121 -8.49 5.52 -15.77
N ARG A 122 -8.64 4.97 -14.56
CA ARG A 122 -9.93 4.63 -13.96
C ARG A 122 -10.17 5.24 -12.59
N ASP A 123 -9.24 5.09 -11.65
CA ASP A 123 -9.51 5.43 -10.24
C ASP A 123 -8.26 5.91 -9.48
N GLY A 124 -8.54 6.50 -8.30
CA GLY A 124 -7.55 6.96 -7.34
C GLY A 124 -6.53 7.94 -7.94
N THR A 125 -5.27 7.75 -7.57
CA THR A 125 -4.18 8.63 -8.02
C THR A 125 -3.76 8.40 -9.47
N LEU A 126 -4.30 7.38 -10.13
CA LEU A 126 -3.98 7.00 -11.51
C LEU A 126 -5.11 7.29 -12.52
N GLU A 127 -6.20 7.92 -12.09
CA GLU A 127 -7.36 8.24 -12.95
C GLU A 127 -6.97 8.97 -14.26
N ASN A 128 -5.96 9.83 -14.18
CA ASN A 128 -5.47 10.63 -15.31
C ASN A 128 -4.20 10.09 -15.99
N TRP A 129 -3.74 8.89 -15.63
CA TRP A 129 -2.46 8.32 -16.09
C TRP A 129 -2.58 6.85 -16.48
N TYR A 130 -1.70 6.37 -17.38
CA TYR A 130 -1.62 4.94 -17.75
C TYR A 130 -2.93 4.38 -18.31
N ARG A 131 -3.64 5.19 -19.11
CA ARG A 131 -4.94 4.78 -19.68
C ARG A 131 -4.74 3.70 -20.75
N GLY A 132 -5.39 2.57 -20.57
CA GLY A 132 -5.39 1.49 -21.56
C GLY A 132 -6.34 1.74 -22.73
N ALA A 133 -6.16 0.97 -23.81
CA ALA A 133 -7.02 1.03 -24.97
C ALA A 133 -8.44 0.58 -24.62
N GLY A 134 -9.46 1.26 -25.17
CA GLY A 134 -10.86 0.93 -24.91
C GLY A 134 -11.29 1.09 -23.44
N GLY A 135 -10.53 1.83 -22.63
CA GLY A 135 -10.81 2.02 -21.21
C GLY A 135 -10.47 0.84 -20.32
N GLN A 136 -9.88 -0.25 -20.84
CA GLN A 136 -9.46 -1.38 -20.02
C GLN A 136 -8.12 -1.09 -19.33
N PRO A 137 -8.05 -1.11 -17.99
CA PRO A 137 -6.79 -0.85 -17.28
C PRO A 137 -5.79 -1.98 -17.49
N TYR A 138 -4.54 -1.61 -17.77
CA TYR A 138 -3.42 -2.54 -17.89
C TYR A 138 -2.35 -2.34 -16.79
N VAL A 139 -2.49 -1.30 -15.97
CA VAL A 139 -1.62 -1.00 -14.82
C VAL A 139 -2.49 -0.94 -13.57
N TYR A 140 -2.05 -1.64 -12.54
CA TYR A 140 -2.63 -1.62 -11.20
C TYR A 140 -1.51 -1.33 -10.22
N ALA A 141 -1.44 -0.12 -9.70
CA ALA A 141 -0.25 0.33 -8.99
C ALA A 141 -0.56 1.33 -7.87
N LYS A 142 0.40 1.46 -6.96
CA LYS A 142 0.42 2.47 -5.92
C LYS A 142 1.40 3.57 -6.32
N SER A 143 0.92 4.80 -6.33
CA SER A 143 1.79 5.97 -6.54
C SER A 143 2.29 6.54 -5.22
N GLY A 144 3.50 7.10 -5.23
CA GLY A 144 4.03 7.97 -4.19
C GLY A 144 4.56 9.27 -4.79
N SER A 145 4.33 10.41 -4.15
CA SER A 145 4.83 11.70 -4.63
C SER A 145 5.11 12.63 -3.45
N MET A 146 6.33 13.19 -3.43
CA MET A 146 6.76 14.27 -2.54
C MET A 146 7.67 15.20 -3.32
N SER A 147 8.03 16.37 -2.76
CA SER A 147 9.01 17.24 -3.40
C SER A 147 10.34 16.51 -3.63
N GLY A 148 10.71 16.37 -4.91
CA GLY A 148 11.90 15.66 -5.37
C GLY A 148 11.80 14.13 -5.37
N VAL A 149 10.61 13.56 -5.15
CA VAL A 149 10.36 12.10 -5.13
C VAL A 149 9.13 11.74 -5.96
N GLN A 150 9.27 10.76 -6.85
CA GLN A 150 8.19 10.22 -7.66
C GLN A 150 8.34 8.71 -7.79
N CYS A 151 7.40 7.98 -7.20
CA CYS A 151 7.40 6.52 -7.18
C CYS A 151 6.12 5.96 -7.81
N LEU A 152 6.24 4.78 -8.42
CA LEU A 152 5.13 3.98 -8.91
C LEU A 152 5.52 2.51 -8.89
N SER A 153 4.78 1.70 -8.15
CA SER A 153 5.06 0.26 -8.06
C SER A 153 3.76 -0.53 -8.11
N GLY A 154 3.77 -1.68 -8.79
CA GLY A 154 2.59 -2.50 -8.93
C GLY A 154 2.69 -3.55 -10.03
N TYR A 155 1.54 -3.86 -10.62
CA TYR A 155 1.35 -4.90 -11.62
C TYR A 155 1.02 -4.30 -12.98
N LEU A 156 1.61 -4.86 -14.02
CA LEU A 156 1.29 -4.56 -15.41
C LEU A 156 0.79 -5.83 -16.10
N ILE A 157 -0.35 -5.74 -16.77
CA ILE A 157 -0.91 -6.83 -17.58
C ILE A 157 -0.51 -6.58 -19.03
N LYS A 158 0.30 -7.46 -19.62
CA LYS A 158 0.66 -7.41 -21.05
C LYS A 158 -0.52 -7.83 -21.92
N ARG A 159 -0.50 -7.48 -23.21
CA ARG A 159 -1.53 -7.91 -24.17
C ARG A 159 -1.70 -9.42 -24.29
N ASN A 160 -0.64 -10.18 -24.07
CA ASN A 160 -0.67 -11.64 -24.06
C ASN A 160 -1.12 -12.25 -22.71
N GLY A 161 -1.59 -11.43 -21.77
CA GLY A 161 -2.05 -11.86 -20.44
C GLY A 161 -0.93 -12.08 -19.42
N LYS A 162 0.35 -12.04 -19.80
CA LYS A 162 1.45 -12.14 -18.84
C LYS A 162 1.45 -10.94 -17.90
N VAL A 163 1.57 -11.20 -16.60
CA VAL A 163 1.70 -10.15 -15.59
C VAL A 163 3.18 -9.87 -15.32
N LEU A 164 3.55 -8.59 -15.29
CA LEU A 164 4.84 -8.11 -14.84
C LEU A 164 4.69 -7.37 -13.51
N ILE A 165 5.66 -7.54 -12.63
CA ILE A 165 5.80 -6.76 -11.41
C ILE A 165 6.85 -5.70 -11.66
N PHE A 166 6.57 -4.46 -11.25
CA PHE A 166 7.49 -3.36 -11.48
C PHE A 166 7.55 -2.40 -10.29
N SER A 167 8.65 -1.66 -10.22
CA SER A 167 8.86 -0.61 -9.22
C SER A 167 9.76 0.48 -9.79
N PHE A 168 9.22 1.70 -9.89
CA PHE A 168 9.96 2.91 -10.25
C PHE A 168 10.10 3.77 -9.00
N MET A 169 11.32 4.23 -8.73
CA MET A 169 11.63 5.17 -7.64
C MET A 169 12.59 6.24 -8.15
N HIS A 170 12.07 7.44 -8.39
CA HIS A 170 12.86 8.60 -8.77
C HIS A 170 13.03 9.50 -7.56
N ASN A 171 14.27 9.70 -7.13
CA ASN A 171 14.61 10.50 -5.95
C ASN A 171 15.53 11.66 -6.34
N ASN A 172 15.57 12.70 -5.49
CA ASN A 172 16.50 13.84 -5.57
C ASN A 172 16.47 14.61 -6.90
N PHE A 173 15.33 14.66 -7.60
CA PHE A 173 15.18 15.50 -8.78
C PHE A 173 14.66 16.90 -8.43
N VAL A 174 14.95 17.88 -9.29
CA VAL A 174 14.45 19.25 -9.17
C VAL A 174 13.23 19.43 -10.09
N GLY A 175 12.21 20.15 -9.62
CA GLY A 175 10.99 20.44 -10.38
C GLY A 175 9.84 19.49 -10.08
N GLY A 176 8.81 19.52 -10.94
CA GLY A 176 7.61 18.71 -10.78
C GLY A 176 7.77 17.27 -11.27
N GLY A 177 7.04 16.33 -10.66
CA GLY A 177 7.10 14.90 -11.01
C GLY A 177 6.45 14.51 -12.35
N SER A 178 5.88 15.45 -13.10
CA SER A 178 5.11 15.15 -14.33
C SER A 178 5.97 14.51 -15.42
N LEU A 179 7.20 14.99 -15.61
CA LEU A 179 8.13 14.43 -16.60
C LEU A 179 8.45 12.95 -16.30
N TRP A 180 8.65 12.61 -15.03
CA TRP A 180 8.87 11.23 -14.60
C TRP A 180 7.63 10.36 -14.80
N LYS A 181 6.42 10.90 -14.57
CA LYS A 181 5.17 10.18 -14.85
C LYS A 181 5.02 9.88 -16.34
N GLN A 182 5.33 10.84 -17.21
CA GLN A 182 5.31 10.64 -18.66
C GLN A 182 6.32 9.58 -19.12
N GLU A 183 7.54 9.60 -18.56
CA GLU A 183 8.56 8.61 -18.92
C GLU A 183 8.21 7.20 -18.42
N MET A 184 7.72 7.06 -17.19
CA MET A 184 7.19 5.80 -16.67
C MET A 184 6.04 5.29 -17.55
N GLU A 185 5.13 6.17 -17.98
CA GLU A 185 4.02 5.80 -18.85
C GLU A 185 4.52 5.30 -20.21
N ARG A 186 5.49 5.98 -20.82
CA ARG A 186 6.10 5.55 -22.08
C ARG A 186 6.69 4.13 -21.97
N ILE A 187 7.43 3.85 -20.90
CA ILE A 187 8.04 2.53 -20.65
C ILE A 187 6.96 1.47 -20.42
N LEU A 188 5.98 1.73 -19.55
CA LEU A 188 4.90 0.79 -19.25
C LEU A 188 4.03 0.50 -20.47
N GLN A 189 3.73 1.51 -21.31
CA GLN A 189 3.01 1.30 -22.56
C GLN A 189 3.80 0.41 -23.54
N ALA A 190 5.13 0.59 -23.63
CA ALA A 190 5.98 -0.26 -24.46
C ALA A 190 5.97 -1.72 -23.96
N LEU A 191 6.11 -1.92 -22.64
CA LEU A 191 6.07 -3.24 -22.02
C LEU A 191 4.71 -3.94 -22.16
N HIS A 192 3.60 -3.19 -22.10
CA HIS A 192 2.27 -3.73 -22.32
C HIS A 192 2.05 -4.24 -23.75
N ARG A 193 2.63 -3.55 -24.74
CA ARG A 193 2.46 -3.86 -26.16
C ARG A 193 3.34 -5.01 -26.66
N GLY A 194 4.58 -5.10 -26.15
CA GLY A 194 5.49 -6.22 -26.45
C GLY A 194 5.07 -7.50 -25.77
#